data_AF-A0A542PW97-F1
#
_entry.id   AF-A0A542PW97-F1
#
_cell.length_a   1.000
_cell.length_b   1.000
_cell.length_c   1.000
_cell.angle_alpha   90.00
_cell.angle_beta   90.00
_cell.angle_gamma   90.00
#
_symmetry.space_group_name_H-M   'P 1'
#
loop_
_entity.id
_entity.type
_entity.pdbx_description
1 polymer ?
#
loop_
_entity_poly.entity_id
_entity_poly.type
_entity_poly.pdbx_seq_one_letter_code
_entity_poly.pdbx_strand_id
1 'polypeptide(L)' 'MASKLYSYCAMRWESGAWTEAELTTAVTKGYITEGEKQEIMASGQ' A
#
# COMPACT_ATOMS: atom_id res chain seq x y z
N MET A 1 1.72 -4.51 -14.03
CA MET A 1 2.53 -3.28 -14.08
C MET A 1 2.36 -2.63 -12.72
N ALA A 2 3.42 -2.61 -11.90
CA ALA A 2 3.32 -2.06 -10.55
C ALA A 2 3.19 -0.54 -10.60
N SER A 3 2.31 0.00 -9.79
CA SER A 3 2.11 1.43 -9.59
C SER A 3 3.39 2.06 -9.06
N LYS A 4 3.65 3.31 -9.45
CA LYS A 4 4.91 4.00 -9.12
C LYS A 4 5.17 4.10 -7.61
N LEU A 5 4.13 4.09 -6.79
CA LEU A 5 4.22 4.22 -5.34
C LEU A 5 4.03 2.89 -4.59
N TYR A 6 3.90 1.76 -5.30
CA TYR A 6 3.75 0.44 -4.69
C TYR A 6 4.84 0.15 -3.66
N SER A 7 6.11 0.20 -4.07
CA SER A 7 7.25 -0.11 -3.20
C SER A 7 7.34 0.82 -1.99
N TYR A 8 6.92 2.08 -2.14
CA TYR A 8 6.89 3.02 -1.04
C TYR A 8 5.80 2.67 -0.02
N CYS A 9 4.59 2.38 -0.50
CA CYS A 9 3.46 1.96 0.35
C CYS A 9 3.78 0.65 1.08
N ALA A 10 4.39 -0.32 0.39
CA ALA A 10 4.85 -1.58 0.96
C ALA A 10 5.88 -1.35 2.08
N MET A 11 6.93 -0.57 1.82
CA MET A 11 7.96 -0.27 2.82
C MET A 11 7.40 0.41 4.08
N ARG A 12 6.41 1.32 3.92
CA ARG A 12 5.77 2.01 5.06
C ARG A 12 4.85 1.09 5.86
N TRP A 13 4.23 0.12 5.19
CA TRP A 13 3.42 -0.91 5.81
C TRP A 13 4.30 -1.88 6.62
N GLU A 14 5.36 -2.41 6.02
CA GLU A 14 6.34 -3.29 6.68
C GLU A 14 7.05 -2.61 7.87
N SER A 15 7.23 -1.29 7.82
CA SER A 15 7.79 -0.55 8.95
C SER A 15 6.78 -0.30 10.08
N GLY A 16 5.52 -0.76 9.94
CA GLY A 16 4.40 -0.47 10.84
C GLY A 16 4.03 1.01 10.93
N ALA A 17 4.54 1.85 10.03
CA ALA A 17 4.30 3.30 10.06
C ALA A 17 2.92 3.64 9.46
N TRP A 18 2.43 2.78 8.58
CA TRP A 18 1.14 2.92 7.92
C TRP A 18 0.16 1.85 8.39
N THR A 19 -1.10 2.26 8.53
CA THR A 19 -2.23 1.39 8.81
C THR A 19 -3.08 1.21 7.56
N GLU A 20 -4.11 0.37 7.62
CA GLU A 20 -4.99 0.12 6.48
C GLU A 20 -5.64 1.42 5.95
N ALA A 21 -5.88 2.40 6.83
CA ALA A 21 -6.43 3.70 6.45
C ALA A 21 -5.51 4.50 5.50
N GLU A 22 -4.19 4.44 5.73
CA GLU A 22 -3.19 5.09 4.87
C GLU A 22 -3.13 4.40 3.50
N LEU A 23 -3.18 3.06 3.46
CA LEU A 23 -3.24 2.31 2.20
C LEU A 23 -4.53 2.59 1.43
N THR A 24 -5.67 2.66 2.11
CA THR A 24 -6.97 3.01 1.49
C THR A 24 -6.94 4.42 0.91
N THR A 25 -6.29 5.36 1.60
CA THR A 25 -6.07 6.72 1.07
C THR A 25 -5.17 6.70 -0.17
N ALA A 26 -4.12 5.87 -0.18
CA ALA A 26 -3.25 5.71 -1.33
C ALA A 26 -4.00 5.15 -2.56
N VAL A 27 -4.93 4.22 -2.35
CA VAL A 27 -5.80 3.74 -3.43
C VAL A 27 -6.76 4.82 -3.92
N THR A 28 -7.41 5.54 -2.99
CA THR A 28 -8.35 6.61 -3.32
C THR A 28 -7.71 7.73 -4.14
N LYS A 29 -6.41 8.01 -3.87
CA LYS A 29 -5.61 8.98 -4.63
C LYS A 29 -5.05 8.44 -5.95
N GLY A 30 -5.27 7.16 -6.26
CA GLY A 30 -4.75 6.50 -7.46
C GLY A 30 -3.25 6.27 -7.46
N TYR A 31 -2.62 6.23 -6.27
CA TYR A 31 -1.19 5.96 -6.11
C TYR A 31 -0.85 4.49 -6.25
N ILE A 32 -1.79 3.64 -5.82
CA ILE A 32 -1.78 2.19 -5.96
C ILE A 32 -3.20 1.74 -6.31
N THR A 33 -3.34 0.54 -6.83
CA THR A 33 -4.63 -0.10 -7.13
C THR A 33 -5.16 -0.85 -5.90
N GLU A 34 -6.44 -1.23 -5.91
CA GLU A 34 -6.97 -2.07 -4.83
C GLU A 34 -6.30 -3.44 -4.75
N GLY A 35 -5.90 -4.02 -5.89
CA GLY A 35 -5.14 -5.28 -5.90
C GLY A 35 -3.80 -5.14 -5.19
N GLU A 36 -3.10 -4.03 -5.44
CA GLU A 36 -1.83 -3.73 -4.78
C GLU A 36 -1.98 -3.45 -3.29
N LYS A 37 -3.06 -2.80 -2.86
CA LYS A 37 -3.37 -2.67 -1.42
C LYS A 37 -3.50 -4.05 -0.78
N GLN A 38 -4.23 -4.98 -1.41
CA GLN A 38 -4.40 -6.34 -0.88
C GLN A 38 -3.08 -7.11 -0.81
N GLU A 39 -2.22 -6.98 -1.82
CA GLU A 39 -0.87 -7.57 -1.80
C GLU A 39 -0.03 -7.03 -0.65
N ILE A 40 -0.03 -5.71 -0.44
CA ILE A 40 0.72 -5.07 0.66
C ILE A 40 0.20 -5.52 2.02
N MET A 41 -1.12 -5.58 2.22
CA MET A 41 -1.67 -6.05 3.49
C MET A 41 -1.36 -7.54 3.73
N ALA A 42 -1.29 -8.33 2.66
CA ALA A 42 -0.97 -9.76 2.74
C ALA A 42 0.53 -10.04 2.97
N SER A 43 1.43 -9.08 2.72
CA SER A 43 2.88 -9.27 2.95
C SER A 43 3.27 -9.27 4.44
N GLY A 44 2.32 -9.05 5.35
CA GLY A 44 2.58 -8.95 6.78
C GLY A 44 2.97 -7.53 7.21
N GLN A 45 2.85 -7.25 8.50
CA GLN A 45 3.12 -5.95 9.13
C GLN A 45 4.13 -6.10 10.25
#